data_AF-A0A850W571-F1
#
_entry.id   AF-A0A850W571-F1
#
_cell.length_a   1.000
_cell.length_b   1.000
_cell.length_c   1.000
_cell.angle_alpha   90.00
_cell.angle_beta   90.00
_cell.angle_gamma   90.00
#
_symmetry.space_group_name_H-M   'P 1'
#
loop_
_entity.id
_entity.type
_entity.pdbx_description
1 polymer ?
#
loop_
_entity_poly.entity_id
_entity_poly.type
_entity_poly.pdbx_seq_one_letter_code
_entity_poly.pdbx_strand_id
1 'polypeptide(L)'
;DELVGGEEEEMPTFSCRPSGRAWTSCSRCQKNLSLQKAVKVLYIFSILLIVAVTVLAALVFKKVNSISNDISSAQTYYEKKIASLQEDLQGLDEKTSGNCSLCHETGQLGQEIIKLQGELEEIQKMLLVQEILLDRTSQTHDQLSSTSNKITSEVDNCSFSIRQVNESLGQFLAQVGGWQVVTSQLDNSLKGLAQERYDVRAAMQQMNFTLGQTSDWIQVIQRKTDEETLTLQKIVTEWQNYTRLFGGLRATSSKTSELVKSIQGSVGAAARQVGQNSESMHDLVLQVMGLQLQLDNISSFLDDHEENMNDLRYHNRYTQNRTAERFETLEGRMTSHEIEISTIFANINATDSHVHSMLRYLDDVRLSCTLGFHTHAEELYYLNKSLSLVQGTTDLLRERYSLLSARLDFDIRNLSMVMEEMKVVDIRHGEMLKNITILRGVPGLPGPRGLKGDMGVKGPPGSEGEKGDVGSLGSPGPQGPPGSPGPPGPQGERGSLGLKGFPGLKGAKGSFGQSGSRGQGGPKGDPGPPGP
;
A
#
# COMPACT_ATOMS: atom_id res chain seq x y z
N ASP A 1 -50.67 46.00 -10.16
CA ASP A 1 -49.90 45.64 -11.36
C ASP A 1 -48.45 46.03 -11.12
N GLU A 2 -47.42 45.22 -11.27
CA GLU A 2 -47.14 43.80 -11.52
C GLU A 2 -45.60 43.75 -11.33
N LEU A 3 -45.06 42.82 -10.52
CA LEU A 3 -44.25 41.65 -10.93
C LEU A 3 -42.88 42.01 -11.56
N VAL A 4 -41.73 41.33 -11.40
CA VAL A 4 -41.23 40.09 -10.77
C VAL A 4 -39.70 40.20 -11.00
N GLY A 5 -38.82 39.82 -10.08
CA GLY A 5 -38.45 38.42 -9.88
C GLY A 5 -37.23 38.32 -8.98
N GLY A 6 -37.38 37.54 -7.91
CA GLY A 6 -36.28 36.99 -7.14
C GLY A 6 -35.91 35.63 -7.72
N GLU A 7 -34.62 35.38 -7.86
CA GLU A 7 -34.10 34.03 -8.11
C GLU A 7 -33.83 33.39 -6.75
N GLU A 8 -34.64 32.40 -6.40
CA GLU A 8 -34.38 31.45 -5.33
C GLU A 8 -33.41 30.38 -5.86
N GLU A 9 -32.25 30.24 -5.23
CA GLU A 9 -31.39 29.06 -5.43
C GLU A 9 -32.08 27.81 -4.87
N GLU A 10 -32.57 26.97 -5.78
CA GLU A 10 -33.09 25.63 -5.51
C GLU A 10 -32.02 24.74 -4.88
N MET A 11 -32.23 24.34 -3.62
CA MET A 11 -31.63 23.11 -3.08
C MET A 11 -32.40 21.89 -3.61
N PRO A 12 -31.72 20.80 -4.01
CA PRO A 12 -32.34 19.69 -4.73
C PRO A 12 -33.37 18.95 -3.89
N THR A 13 -34.58 18.83 -4.44
CA THR A 13 -35.66 18.01 -3.92
C THR A 13 -35.39 16.53 -4.23
N PHE A 14 -35.11 15.73 -3.19
CA PHE A 14 -35.12 14.27 -3.31
C PHE A 14 -36.57 13.78 -3.44
N SER A 15 -36.97 13.42 -4.65
CA SER A 15 -38.23 12.75 -4.94
C SER A 15 -38.20 11.30 -4.45
N CYS A 16 -38.92 10.97 -3.37
CA CYS A 16 -39.26 9.60 -3.01
C CYS A 16 -40.63 9.23 -3.59
N ARG A 17 -40.64 8.34 -4.60
CA ARG A 17 -41.84 7.69 -5.13
C ARG A 17 -42.44 6.75 -4.06
N PRO A 18 -43.77 6.66 -3.91
CA PRO A 18 -44.37 5.76 -2.95
C PRO A 18 -44.45 4.35 -3.55
N SER A 19 -43.69 3.41 -3.00
CA SER A 19 -43.96 1.98 -3.15
C SER A 19 -44.01 1.34 -1.78
N GLY A 20 -45.12 0.68 -1.52
CA GLY A 20 -45.52 0.25 -0.19
C GLY A 20 -44.56 -0.75 0.44
N ARG A 21 -44.10 -0.42 1.64
CA ARG A 21 -44.27 -1.24 2.84
C ARG A 21 -43.78 -0.43 4.04
N ALA A 22 -44.55 -0.52 5.12
CA ALA A 22 -44.23 0.06 6.42
C ALA A 22 -42.78 -0.24 6.81
N TRP A 23 -42.07 0.71 7.42
CA TRP A 23 -41.01 0.48 8.40
C TRP A 23 -40.83 1.71 9.30
N THR A 24 -40.89 1.41 10.61
CA THR A 24 -40.32 2.07 11.78
C THR A 24 -39.43 3.31 11.59
N SER A 25 -39.90 4.43 12.15
CA SER A 25 -39.17 5.52 12.83
C SER A 25 -37.65 5.61 12.63
N CYS A 26 -37.21 6.51 11.75
CA CYS A 26 -35.83 7.01 11.70
C CYS A 26 -35.63 8.13 12.74
N SER A 27 -35.00 7.81 13.87
CA SER A 27 -34.71 8.74 14.99
C SER A 27 -33.79 9.92 14.63
N ARG A 28 -33.10 9.86 13.47
CA ARG A 28 -32.16 10.89 13.00
C ARG A 28 -32.86 12.03 12.26
N CYS A 29 -33.94 11.74 11.54
CA CYS A 29 -34.74 12.77 10.84
C CYS A 29 -35.60 13.61 11.81
N GLN A 30 -36.07 13.00 12.91
CA GLN A 30 -36.85 13.69 13.94
C GLN A 30 -36.02 14.73 14.73
N LYS A 31 -34.72 14.47 14.92
CA LYS A 31 -33.80 15.37 15.65
C LYS A 31 -33.46 16.66 14.87
N ASN A 32 -33.33 16.60 13.55
CA ASN A 32 -33.09 17.80 12.74
C ASN A 32 -34.30 18.75 12.73
N LEU A 33 -35.52 18.19 12.72
CA LEU A 33 -36.74 18.99 12.79
C LEU A 33 -36.94 19.65 14.18
N SER A 34 -36.58 18.95 15.27
CA SER A 34 -36.66 19.52 16.62
C SER A 34 -35.63 20.62 16.86
N LEU A 35 -34.41 20.47 16.32
CA LEU A 35 -33.35 21.47 16.45
C LEU A 35 -33.73 22.77 15.71
N GLN A 36 -34.26 22.65 14.49
CA GLN A 36 -34.65 23.80 13.68
C GLN A 36 -35.84 24.57 14.31
N LYS A 37 -36.77 23.87 14.96
CA LYS A 37 -37.85 24.52 15.74
C LYS A 37 -37.31 25.20 17.00
N ALA A 38 -36.37 24.58 17.71
CA ALA A 38 -35.77 25.18 18.91
C ALA A 38 -35.00 26.47 18.59
N VAL A 39 -34.23 26.50 17.50
CA VAL A 39 -33.49 27.71 17.06
C VAL A 39 -34.44 28.86 16.71
N LYS A 40 -35.56 28.56 16.01
CA LYS A 40 -36.58 29.59 15.68
C LYS A 40 -37.25 30.17 16.94
N VAL A 41 -37.54 29.33 17.94
CA VAL A 41 -38.10 29.79 19.22
C VAL A 41 -37.10 30.68 19.98
N LEU A 42 -35.82 30.32 19.96
CA LEU A 42 -34.75 31.09 20.62
C LEU A 42 -34.54 32.47 19.97
N TYR A 43 -34.68 32.56 18.65
CA TYR A 43 -34.65 33.82 17.91
C TYR A 43 -35.83 34.74 18.29
N ILE A 44 -37.04 34.19 18.37
CA ILE A 44 -38.23 34.94 18.80
C ILE A 44 -38.06 35.46 20.23
N PHE A 45 -37.48 34.64 21.12
CA PHE A 45 -37.23 35.02 22.50
C PHE A 45 -36.17 36.14 22.62
N SER A 46 -35.11 36.10 21.81
CA SER A 46 -34.10 37.17 21.76
C SER A 46 -34.69 38.49 21.27
N ILE A 47 -35.57 38.46 20.26
CA ILE A 47 -36.25 39.66 19.77
C ILE A 47 -37.14 40.26 20.86
N LEU A 48 -37.90 39.44 21.58
CA LEU A 48 -38.73 39.89 22.70
C LEU A 48 -37.89 40.52 23.82
N LEU A 49 -36.72 39.97 24.14
CA LEU A 49 -35.79 40.54 25.12
C LEU A 49 -35.27 41.91 24.69
N ILE A 50 -34.88 42.07 23.43
CA ILE A 50 -34.40 43.36 22.89
C ILE A 50 -35.52 44.42 22.96
N VAL A 51 -36.76 44.04 22.63
CA VAL A 51 -37.92 44.93 22.75
C VAL A 51 -38.19 45.30 24.21
N ALA A 52 -38.10 44.35 25.14
CA ALA A 52 -38.29 44.62 26.57
C ALA A 52 -37.24 45.60 27.13
N VAL A 53 -35.96 45.41 26.77
CA VAL A 53 -34.85 46.27 27.21
C VAL A 53 -35.00 47.69 26.65
N THR A 54 -35.38 47.83 25.37
CA THR A 54 -35.59 49.15 24.76
C THR A 54 -36.78 49.91 25.36
N VAL A 55 -37.87 49.22 25.69
CA VAL A 55 -39.03 49.83 26.39
C VAL A 55 -38.66 50.27 27.80
N LEU A 56 -37.91 49.44 28.55
CA LEU A 56 -37.42 49.80 29.88
C LEU A 56 -36.51 51.03 29.85
N ALA A 57 -35.57 51.09 28.90
CA ALA A 57 -34.69 52.25 28.73
C ALA A 57 -35.50 53.53 28.45
N ALA A 58 -36.50 53.48 27.57
CA ALA A 58 -37.36 54.62 27.26
C ALA A 58 -38.16 55.11 28.47
N LEU A 59 -38.66 54.19 29.31
CA LEU A 59 -39.37 54.55 30.55
C LEU A 59 -38.46 55.23 31.57
N VAL A 60 -37.21 54.78 31.69
CA VAL A 60 -36.21 55.39 32.57
C VAL A 60 -35.87 56.80 32.09
N PHE A 61 -35.58 57.00 30.81
CA PHE A 61 -35.30 58.34 30.26
C PHE A 61 -36.48 59.30 30.44
N LYS A 62 -37.72 58.82 30.29
CA LYS A 62 -38.91 59.63 30.55
C LYS A 62 -39.02 60.04 32.02
N LYS A 63 -38.67 59.16 32.95
CA LYS A 63 -38.66 59.44 34.40
C LYS A 63 -37.58 60.48 34.76
N VAL A 64 -36.39 60.35 34.19
CA VAL A 64 -35.27 61.29 34.41
C VAL A 64 -35.61 62.70 33.88
N ASN A 65 -36.21 62.80 32.70
CA ASN A 65 -36.66 64.09 32.16
C ASN A 65 -37.77 64.74 33.01
N SER A 66 -38.67 63.94 33.60
CA SER A 66 -39.67 64.46 34.54
C SER A 66 -39.00 65.08 35.77
N ILE A 67 -38.02 64.39 36.35
CA ILE A 67 -37.29 64.87 37.54
C ILE A 67 -36.49 66.13 37.22
N SER A 68 -35.87 66.21 36.04
CA SER A 68 -35.17 67.41 35.58
C SER A 68 -36.09 68.62 35.45
N ASN A 69 -37.32 68.42 34.95
CA ASN A 69 -38.31 69.48 34.86
C ASN A 69 -38.81 69.92 36.24
N ASP A 70 -39.03 68.97 37.16
CA ASP A 70 -39.42 69.24 38.54
C ASP A 70 -38.34 70.08 39.26
N ILE A 71 -37.06 69.77 39.07
CA ILE A 71 -35.93 70.55 39.62
C ILE A 71 -35.91 71.97 39.05
N SER A 72 -36.12 72.16 37.75
CA SER A 72 -36.16 73.52 37.16
C SER A 72 -37.35 74.35 37.67
N SER A 73 -38.48 73.69 37.93
CA SER A 73 -39.67 74.34 38.48
C SER A 73 -39.49 74.73 39.94
N ALA A 74 -38.76 73.93 40.72
CA ALA A 74 -38.37 74.27 42.09
C ALA A 74 -37.39 75.44 42.10
N GLN A 75 -36.40 75.44 41.20
CA GLN A 75 -35.40 76.51 41.11
C GLN A 75 -36.03 77.86 40.76
N THR A 76 -36.96 77.88 39.80
CA THR A 76 -37.74 79.09 39.46
C THR A 76 -38.69 79.52 40.57
N TYR A 77 -39.24 78.59 41.35
CA TYR A 77 -40.06 78.90 42.53
C TYR A 77 -39.23 79.57 43.64
N TYR A 78 -38.04 79.05 43.94
CA TYR A 78 -37.15 79.63 44.95
C TYR A 78 -36.57 80.97 44.51
N GLU A 79 -36.19 81.16 43.24
CA GLU A 79 -35.76 82.47 42.73
C GLU A 79 -36.86 83.53 42.84
N LYS A 80 -38.11 83.18 42.53
CA LYS A 80 -39.27 84.08 42.71
C LYS A 80 -39.48 84.48 44.16
N LYS A 81 -39.26 83.56 45.09
CA LYS A 81 -39.43 83.76 46.53
C LYS A 81 -38.29 84.57 47.14
N ILE A 82 -37.07 84.43 46.61
CA ILE A 82 -35.93 85.28 46.97
C ILE A 82 -36.16 86.70 46.45
N ALA A 83 -36.66 86.86 45.22
CA ALA A 83 -37.02 88.16 44.68
C ALA A 83 -38.13 88.85 45.48
N SER A 84 -39.15 88.11 45.93
CA SER A 84 -40.22 88.68 46.78
C SER A 84 -39.73 89.04 48.18
N LEU A 85 -38.87 88.22 48.78
CA LEU A 85 -38.25 88.53 50.07
C LEU A 85 -37.32 89.76 49.98
N GLN A 86 -36.67 89.96 48.85
CA GLN A 86 -35.82 91.13 48.59
C GLN A 86 -36.65 92.40 48.38
N GLU A 87 -37.86 92.29 47.82
CA GLU A 87 -38.84 93.38 47.70
C GLU A 87 -39.48 93.72 49.06
N ASP A 88 -39.80 92.71 49.88
CA ASP A 88 -40.31 92.87 51.24
C ASP A 88 -39.27 93.51 52.19
N LEU A 89 -37.98 93.15 52.06
CA LEU A 89 -36.88 93.77 52.79
C LEU A 89 -36.64 95.23 52.36
N GLN A 90 -36.87 95.56 51.09
CA GLN A 90 -36.74 96.93 50.58
C GLN A 90 -37.90 97.83 51.04
N GLY A 91 -39.06 97.25 51.36
CA GLY A 91 -40.20 97.96 51.98
C GLY A 91 -40.09 98.21 53.49
N LEU A 92 -39.20 97.51 54.19
CA LEU A 92 -38.98 97.66 55.64
C LEU A 92 -37.98 98.78 56.00
N ASP A 93 -37.18 99.26 55.04
CA ASP A 93 -36.20 100.33 55.26
C ASP A 93 -36.83 101.75 55.23
N GLU A 94 -38.03 101.89 54.66
CA GLU A 94 -38.72 103.18 54.53
C GLU A 94 -39.76 103.47 55.62
N LYS A 95 -39.97 102.55 56.59
CA LYS A 95 -41.03 102.74 57.59
C LYS A 95 -40.85 102.07 58.95
N THR A 96 -39.68 102.22 59.60
CA THR A 96 -39.63 102.05 61.06
C THR A 96 -38.59 102.93 61.75
N SER A 97 -38.97 104.18 62.00
CA SER A 97 -38.42 105.01 63.09
C SER A 97 -39.18 104.70 64.37
N GLY A 98 -38.55 104.00 65.32
CA GLY A 98 -38.98 103.96 66.73
C GLY A 98 -39.14 102.55 67.32
N ASN A 99 -38.29 102.23 68.30
CA ASN A 99 -38.34 101.12 69.25
C ASN A 99 -38.21 99.69 68.68
N CYS A 100 -36.95 99.26 68.60
CA CYS A 100 -36.57 97.98 68.06
C CYS A 100 -36.59 96.86 69.12
N SER A 101 -37.74 96.24 69.37
CA SER A 101 -37.80 94.83 69.82
C SER A 101 -37.54 93.86 68.66
N LEU A 102 -37.64 94.35 67.41
CA LEU A 102 -37.31 93.65 66.16
C LEU A 102 -35.80 93.57 65.89
N CYS A 103 -34.94 94.12 66.75
CA CYS A 103 -33.48 94.00 66.58
C CYS A 103 -33.00 92.61 66.98
N HIS A 104 -33.79 91.89 67.78
CA HIS A 104 -33.49 90.51 68.16
C HIS A 104 -33.82 89.54 67.02
N GLU A 105 -34.94 89.72 66.31
CA GLU A 105 -35.33 88.87 65.18
C GLU A 105 -34.49 89.14 63.92
N THR A 106 -34.15 90.39 63.62
CA THR A 106 -33.27 90.72 62.48
C THR A 106 -31.82 90.25 62.71
N GLY A 107 -31.35 90.30 63.96
CA GLY A 107 -30.06 89.72 64.36
C GLY A 107 -30.05 88.19 64.35
N GLN A 108 -31.18 87.57 64.70
CA GLN A 108 -31.37 86.12 64.65
C GLN A 108 -31.44 85.61 63.20
N LEU A 109 -32.12 86.35 62.31
CA LEU A 109 -32.16 86.07 60.87
C LEU A 109 -30.78 86.26 60.23
N GLY A 110 -30.02 87.30 60.62
CA GLY A 110 -28.63 87.49 60.21
C GLY A 110 -27.71 86.36 60.66
N GLN A 111 -27.90 85.85 61.88
CA GLN A 111 -27.19 84.66 62.38
C GLN A 111 -27.56 83.38 61.61
N GLU A 112 -28.84 83.19 61.26
CA GLU A 112 -29.26 82.05 60.42
C GLU A 112 -28.70 82.15 59.00
N ILE A 113 -28.61 83.35 58.41
CA ILE A 113 -28.01 83.56 57.10
C ILE A 113 -26.51 83.23 57.13
N ILE A 114 -25.77 83.70 58.14
CA ILE A 114 -24.34 83.37 58.30
C ILE A 114 -24.15 81.86 58.51
N LYS A 115 -25.05 81.22 59.26
CA LYS A 115 -25.03 79.77 59.48
C LYS A 115 -25.30 79.01 58.17
N LEU A 116 -26.31 79.41 57.40
CA LEU A 116 -26.62 78.84 56.09
C LEU A 116 -25.49 79.07 55.09
N GLN A 117 -24.82 80.22 55.14
CA GLN A 117 -23.68 80.53 54.29
C GLN A 117 -22.47 79.65 54.62
N GLY A 118 -22.24 79.37 55.92
CA GLY A 118 -21.23 78.39 56.36
C GLY A 118 -21.57 76.94 55.98
N GLU A 119 -22.84 76.54 56.08
CA GLU A 119 -23.30 75.23 55.62
C GLU A 119 -23.16 75.10 54.09
N LEU A 120 -23.41 76.17 53.33
CA LEU A 120 -23.25 76.20 51.88
C LEU A 120 -21.77 76.08 51.48
N GLU A 121 -20.85 76.78 52.14
CA GLU A 121 -19.41 76.64 51.91
C GLU A 121 -18.91 75.22 52.19
N GLU A 122 -19.39 74.58 53.26
CA GLU A 122 -19.05 73.18 53.56
C GLU A 122 -19.60 72.20 52.52
N ILE A 123 -20.82 72.42 52.03
CA ILE A 123 -21.39 71.63 50.92
C ILE A 123 -20.58 71.86 49.64
N GLN A 124 -20.13 73.08 49.37
CA GLN A 124 -19.33 73.41 48.19
C GLN A 124 -17.94 72.75 48.24
N LYS A 125 -17.30 72.71 49.41
CA LYS A 125 -16.06 71.93 49.64
C LYS A 125 -16.30 70.43 49.45
N MET A 126 -17.42 69.90 49.97
CA MET A 126 -17.79 68.49 49.81
C MET A 126 -17.99 68.14 48.32
N LEU A 127 -18.68 69.00 47.56
CA LEU A 127 -18.89 68.83 46.13
C LEU A 127 -17.57 68.85 45.34
N LEU A 128 -16.66 69.76 45.67
CA LEU A 128 -15.34 69.82 45.04
C LEU A 128 -14.53 68.53 45.28
N VAL A 129 -14.59 67.99 46.51
CA VAL A 129 -13.96 66.72 46.85
C VAL A 129 -14.62 65.55 46.10
N GLN A 130 -15.96 65.54 46.00
CA GLN A 130 -16.68 64.53 45.24
C GLN A 130 -16.37 64.58 43.74
N GLU A 131 -16.19 65.77 43.16
CA GLU A 131 -15.83 65.93 41.75
C GLU A 131 -14.45 65.34 41.45
N ILE A 132 -13.46 65.61 42.31
CA ILE A 132 -12.12 64.99 42.22
C ILE A 132 -12.21 63.46 42.36
N LEU A 133 -13.07 62.97 43.27
CA LEU A 133 -13.28 61.54 43.47
C LEU A 133 -13.94 60.90 42.23
N LEU A 134 -14.90 61.59 41.63
CA LEU A 134 -15.62 61.14 40.44
C LEU A 134 -14.68 61.08 39.23
N ASP A 135 -13.85 62.11 39.04
CA ASP A 135 -12.87 62.17 37.96
C ASP A 135 -11.81 61.06 38.10
N ARG A 136 -11.31 60.83 39.32
CA ARG A 136 -10.40 59.71 39.59
C ARG A 136 -11.06 58.35 39.37
N THR A 137 -12.36 58.22 39.64
CA THR A 137 -13.13 56.99 39.40
C THR A 137 -13.40 56.78 37.90
N SER A 138 -13.63 57.84 37.14
CA SER A 138 -13.73 57.78 35.68
C SER A 138 -12.41 57.32 35.07
N GLN A 139 -11.29 57.88 35.54
CA GLN A 139 -9.97 57.54 35.02
C GLN A 139 -9.59 56.07 35.32
N THR A 140 -9.96 55.54 36.49
CA THR A 140 -9.78 54.11 36.79
C THR A 140 -10.72 53.23 35.97
N HIS A 141 -11.94 53.68 35.67
CA HIS A 141 -12.85 52.98 34.79
C HIS A 141 -12.29 52.87 33.36
N ASP A 142 -11.70 53.93 32.82
CA ASP A 142 -11.07 53.92 31.49
C ASP A 142 -9.87 52.98 31.42
N GLN A 143 -9.03 52.97 32.47
CA GLN A 143 -7.94 52.00 32.59
C GLN A 143 -8.44 50.56 32.68
N LEU A 144 -9.50 50.33 33.46
CA LEU A 144 -10.12 49.00 33.58
C LEU A 144 -10.74 48.55 32.26
N SER A 145 -11.38 49.46 31.52
CA SER A 145 -11.90 49.20 30.18
C SER A 145 -10.79 48.86 29.19
N SER A 146 -9.69 49.62 29.18
CA SER A 146 -8.52 49.33 28.34
C SER A 146 -7.90 47.98 28.65
N THR A 147 -7.73 47.65 29.94
CA THR A 147 -7.19 46.35 30.36
C THR A 147 -8.14 45.20 30.04
N SER A 148 -9.45 45.39 30.21
CA SER A 148 -10.47 44.41 29.83
C SER A 148 -10.41 44.11 28.34
N ASN A 149 -10.34 45.13 27.47
CA ASN A 149 -10.22 44.95 26.02
C ASN A 149 -8.94 44.19 25.64
N LYS A 150 -7.84 44.46 26.35
CA LYS A 150 -6.56 43.77 26.13
C LYS A 150 -6.66 42.29 26.53
N ILE A 151 -7.30 41.99 27.66
CA ILE A 151 -7.56 40.61 28.10
C ILE A 151 -8.46 39.89 27.08
N THR A 152 -9.52 40.53 26.59
CA THR A 152 -10.40 39.93 25.57
C THR A 152 -9.62 39.57 24.31
N SER A 153 -8.74 40.47 23.84
CA SER A 153 -7.88 40.19 22.68
C SER A 153 -6.92 39.02 22.92
N GLU A 154 -6.34 38.90 24.11
CA GLU A 154 -5.46 37.77 24.45
C GLU A 154 -6.25 36.45 24.54
N VAL A 155 -7.46 36.49 25.11
CA VAL A 155 -8.36 35.33 25.17
C VAL A 155 -8.76 34.88 23.76
N ASP A 156 -9.05 35.81 22.86
CA ASP A 156 -9.37 35.51 21.47
C ASP A 156 -8.18 34.90 20.71
N ASN A 157 -6.97 35.44 20.92
CA ASN A 157 -5.74 34.86 20.36
C ASN A 157 -5.47 33.45 20.89
N CYS A 158 -5.70 33.23 22.19
CA CYS A 158 -5.55 31.90 22.81
C CYS A 158 -6.60 30.92 22.26
N SER A 159 -7.86 31.35 22.11
CA SER A 159 -8.94 30.58 21.49
C SER A 159 -8.63 30.20 20.04
N PHE A 160 -8.03 31.10 19.27
CA PHE A 160 -7.57 30.82 17.91
C PHE A 160 -6.45 29.77 17.90
N SER A 161 -5.45 29.94 18.77
CA SER A 161 -4.33 29.00 18.90
C SER A 161 -4.80 27.60 19.29
N ILE A 162 -5.75 27.50 20.24
CA ILE A 162 -6.37 26.23 20.64
C ILE A 162 -7.10 25.56 19.47
N ARG A 163 -7.84 26.33 18.66
CA ARG A 163 -8.51 25.80 17.46
C ARG A 163 -7.50 25.24 16.45
N GLN A 164 -6.41 25.96 16.21
CA GLN A 164 -5.36 25.53 15.29
C GLN A 164 -4.64 24.26 15.77
N VAL A 165 -4.38 24.16 17.08
CA VAL A 165 -3.82 22.93 17.68
C VAL A 165 -4.81 21.77 17.53
N ASN A 166 -6.10 21.97 17.79
CA ASN A 166 -7.11 20.93 17.67
C ASN A 166 -7.25 20.43 16.22
N GLU A 167 -7.17 21.34 15.25
CA GLU A 167 -7.18 21.00 13.83
C GLU A 167 -5.94 20.19 13.42
N SER A 168 -4.77 20.59 13.90
CA SER A 168 -3.51 19.86 13.70
C SER A 168 -3.58 18.46 14.33
N LEU A 169 -4.14 18.35 15.55
CA LEU A 169 -4.34 17.08 16.23
C LEU A 169 -5.29 16.16 15.45
N GLY A 170 -6.35 16.73 14.86
CA GLY A 170 -7.28 16.01 13.98
C GLY A 170 -6.58 15.43 12.74
N GLN A 171 -5.68 16.19 12.12
CA GLN A 171 -4.88 15.71 10.99
C GLN A 171 -3.93 14.57 11.39
N PHE A 172 -3.27 14.68 12.54
CA PHE A 172 -2.43 13.60 13.07
C PHE A 172 -3.23 12.34 13.37
N LEU A 173 -4.42 12.47 13.97
CA LEU A 173 -5.31 11.33 14.22
C LEU A 173 -5.74 10.65 12.91
N ALA A 174 -6.04 11.42 11.87
CA ALA A 174 -6.35 10.88 10.55
C ALA A 174 -5.16 10.13 9.94
N GLN A 175 -3.93 10.65 10.07
CA GLN A 175 -2.72 9.96 9.63
C GLN A 175 -2.48 8.65 10.39
N VAL A 176 -2.61 8.67 11.72
CA VAL A 176 -2.47 7.47 12.56
C VAL A 176 -3.52 6.42 12.19
N GLY A 177 -4.76 6.84 11.93
CA GLY A 177 -5.80 5.97 11.41
C GLY A 177 -5.43 5.35 10.06
N GLY A 178 -4.86 6.15 9.15
CA GLY A 178 -4.33 5.66 7.88
C GLY A 178 -3.21 4.61 8.06
N TRP A 179 -2.25 4.87 8.94
CA TRP A 179 -1.18 3.91 9.26
C TRP A 179 -1.72 2.62 9.88
N GLN A 180 -2.76 2.70 10.72
CA GLN A 180 -3.40 1.52 11.30
C GLN A 180 -4.03 0.64 10.21
N VAL A 181 -4.71 1.24 9.22
CA VAL A 181 -5.27 0.52 8.07
C VAL A 181 -4.16 -0.17 7.27
N VAL A 182 -3.10 0.56 6.92
CA VAL A 182 -1.96 0.00 6.17
C VAL A 182 -1.28 -1.14 6.95
N THR A 183 -1.11 -0.97 8.26
CA THR A 183 -0.54 -2.01 9.13
C THR A 183 -1.42 -3.26 9.17
N SER A 184 -2.74 -3.11 9.22
CA SER A 184 -3.66 -4.25 9.16
C SER A 184 -3.61 -4.97 7.81
N GLN A 185 -3.47 -4.22 6.71
CA GLN A 185 -3.37 -4.77 5.36
C GLN A 185 -2.05 -5.52 5.17
N LEU A 186 -0.96 -5.00 5.75
CA LEU A 186 0.34 -5.66 5.77
C LEU A 186 0.30 -6.96 6.60
N ASP A 187 -0.34 -6.95 7.78
CA ASP A 187 -0.51 -8.16 8.61
C ASP A 187 -1.28 -9.26 7.87
N ASN A 188 -2.36 -8.89 7.17
CA ASN A 188 -3.12 -9.83 6.35
C ASN A 188 -2.29 -10.37 5.18
N SER A 189 -1.49 -9.52 4.54
CA SER A 189 -0.59 -9.93 3.45
C SER A 189 0.50 -10.89 3.94
N LEU A 190 1.08 -10.63 5.12
CA LEU A 190 2.04 -11.52 5.78
C LEU A 190 1.45 -12.90 6.09
N LYS A 191 0.20 -12.94 6.57
CA LYS A 191 -0.54 -14.19 6.78
C LYS A 191 -0.77 -14.95 5.47
N GLY A 192 -1.13 -14.24 4.40
CA GLY A 192 -1.25 -14.81 3.06
C GLY A 192 0.06 -15.44 2.58
N LEU A 193 1.17 -14.71 2.70
CA LEU A 193 2.50 -15.18 2.30
C LEU A 193 2.95 -16.41 3.12
N ALA A 194 2.60 -16.46 4.40
CA ALA A 194 2.87 -17.62 5.24
C ALA A 194 2.12 -18.86 4.73
N GLN A 195 0.86 -18.70 4.31
CA GLN A 195 0.05 -19.78 3.75
C GLN A 195 0.61 -20.27 2.41
N GLU A 196 0.93 -19.35 1.49
CA GLU A 196 1.56 -19.69 0.21
C GLU A 196 2.86 -20.47 0.39
N ARG A 197 3.66 -20.11 1.40
CA ARG A 197 4.88 -20.86 1.74
C ARG A 197 4.59 -22.32 2.13
N TYR A 198 3.50 -22.58 2.84
CA TYR A 198 3.08 -23.95 3.17
C TYR A 198 2.65 -24.71 1.91
N ASP A 199 1.88 -24.08 1.03
CA ASP A 199 1.38 -24.69 -0.19
C ASP A 199 2.52 -25.02 -1.16
N VAL A 200 3.48 -24.09 -1.34
CA VAL A 200 4.69 -24.33 -2.13
C VAL A 200 5.51 -25.48 -1.56
N ARG A 201 5.62 -25.58 -0.22
CA ARG A 201 6.32 -26.71 0.41
C ARG A 201 5.60 -28.03 0.13
N ALA A 202 4.28 -28.07 0.19
CA ALA A 202 3.51 -29.27 -0.13
C ALA A 202 3.68 -29.68 -1.60
N ALA A 203 3.63 -28.72 -2.53
CA ALA A 203 3.89 -28.97 -3.95
C ALA A 203 5.32 -29.48 -4.20
N MET A 204 6.31 -28.92 -3.52
CA MET A 204 7.70 -29.38 -3.59
C MET A 204 7.85 -30.83 -3.10
N GLN A 205 7.15 -31.20 -2.02
CA GLN A 205 7.14 -32.59 -1.53
C GLN A 205 6.52 -33.55 -2.54
N GLN A 206 5.42 -33.15 -3.18
CA GLN A 206 4.80 -33.94 -4.24
C GLN A 206 5.72 -34.09 -5.45
N MET A 207 6.39 -33.01 -5.86
CA MET A 207 7.35 -33.05 -6.96
C MET A 207 8.54 -33.96 -6.64
N ASN A 208 9.08 -33.89 -5.42
CA ASN A 208 10.15 -34.79 -4.97
C ASN A 208 9.71 -36.26 -5.00
N PHE A 209 8.45 -36.55 -4.63
CA PHE A 209 7.90 -37.90 -4.71
C PHE A 209 7.83 -38.39 -6.17
N THR A 210 7.26 -37.58 -7.08
CA THR A 210 7.20 -37.92 -8.51
C THR A 210 8.60 -38.09 -9.10
N LEU A 211 9.55 -37.24 -8.73
CA LEU A 211 10.93 -37.32 -9.20
C LEU A 211 11.62 -38.59 -8.69
N GLY A 212 11.38 -38.98 -7.44
CA GLY A 212 11.79 -40.27 -6.90
C GLY A 212 11.23 -41.45 -7.70
N GLN A 213 9.92 -41.46 -7.98
CA GLN A 213 9.31 -42.49 -8.81
C GLN A 213 9.92 -42.55 -10.22
N THR A 214 10.15 -41.41 -10.87
CA THR A 214 10.79 -41.38 -12.19
C THR A 214 12.23 -41.92 -12.16
N SER A 215 12.98 -41.63 -11.10
CA SER A 215 14.32 -42.19 -10.90
C SER A 215 14.28 -43.71 -10.79
N ASP A 216 13.32 -44.27 -10.04
CA ASP A 216 13.16 -45.72 -9.91
C ASP A 216 12.80 -46.37 -11.25
N TRP A 217 11.90 -45.76 -12.02
CA TRP A 217 11.57 -46.22 -13.38
C TRP A 217 12.78 -46.21 -14.31
N ILE A 218 13.59 -45.15 -14.28
CA ILE A 218 14.82 -45.07 -15.08
C ILE A 218 15.79 -46.19 -14.68
N GLN A 219 15.97 -46.47 -13.39
CA GLN A 219 16.82 -47.57 -12.94
C GLN A 219 16.32 -48.93 -13.43
N VAL A 220 15.01 -49.16 -13.42
CA VAL A 220 14.41 -50.41 -13.94
C VAL A 220 14.66 -50.54 -15.44
N ILE A 221 14.43 -49.48 -16.22
CA ILE A 221 14.67 -49.48 -17.67
C ILE A 221 16.16 -49.71 -17.96
N GLN A 222 17.05 -49.07 -17.22
CA GLN A 222 18.49 -49.21 -17.41
C GLN A 222 18.95 -50.64 -17.12
N ARG A 223 18.52 -51.23 -16.00
CA ARG A 223 18.79 -52.65 -15.70
C ARG A 223 18.26 -53.57 -16.79
N LYS A 224 17.04 -53.33 -17.27
CA LYS A 224 16.45 -54.16 -18.32
C LYS A 224 17.22 -54.01 -19.64
N THR A 225 17.67 -52.81 -19.97
CA THR A 225 18.50 -52.53 -21.14
C THR A 225 19.84 -53.27 -21.05
N ASP A 226 20.48 -53.28 -19.88
CA ASP A 226 21.73 -54.00 -19.65
C ASP A 226 21.54 -55.52 -19.81
N GLU A 227 20.44 -56.07 -19.28
CA GLU A 227 20.06 -57.48 -19.47
C GLU A 227 19.90 -57.83 -20.97
N GLU A 228 19.14 -57.03 -21.73
CA GLU A 228 18.95 -57.26 -23.17
C GLU A 228 20.23 -57.04 -23.98
N THR A 229 21.11 -56.14 -23.55
CA THR A 229 22.41 -55.94 -24.21
C THR A 229 23.28 -57.18 -24.03
N LEU A 230 23.24 -57.81 -22.85
CA LEU A 230 23.95 -59.06 -22.57
C LEU A 230 23.40 -60.23 -23.42
N THR A 231 22.08 -60.35 -23.57
CA THR A 231 21.48 -61.39 -24.42
C THR A 231 21.89 -61.22 -25.88
N LEU A 232 21.86 -59.98 -26.39
CA LEU A 232 22.35 -59.67 -27.74
C LEU A 232 23.82 -60.02 -27.93
N GLN A 233 24.68 -59.68 -26.96
CA GLN A 233 26.09 -60.02 -27.01
C GLN A 233 26.32 -61.54 -27.05
N LYS A 234 25.52 -62.31 -26.27
CA LYS A 234 25.54 -63.76 -26.32
C LYS A 234 25.13 -64.29 -27.70
N ILE A 235 24.05 -63.79 -28.29
CA ILE A 235 23.61 -64.18 -29.64
C ILE A 235 24.69 -63.88 -30.69
N VAL A 236 25.35 -62.72 -30.62
CA VAL A 236 26.43 -62.36 -31.54
C VAL A 236 27.61 -63.33 -31.42
N THR A 237 28.00 -63.68 -30.19
CA THR A 237 29.10 -64.65 -29.97
C THR A 237 28.74 -66.06 -30.45
N GLU A 238 27.51 -66.52 -30.20
CA GLU A 238 27.02 -67.80 -30.71
C GLU A 238 26.98 -67.80 -32.25
N TRP A 239 26.51 -66.72 -32.88
CA TRP A 239 26.51 -66.57 -34.33
C TRP A 239 27.91 -66.67 -34.94
N GLN A 240 28.91 -66.04 -34.30
CA GLN A 240 30.31 -66.16 -34.73
C GLN A 240 30.80 -67.62 -34.63
N ASN A 241 30.42 -68.35 -33.59
CA ASN A 241 30.76 -69.77 -33.46
C ASN A 241 30.07 -70.63 -34.53
N TYR A 242 28.77 -70.43 -34.79
CA TYR A 242 28.08 -71.11 -35.88
C TYR A 242 28.71 -70.82 -37.24
N THR A 243 29.07 -69.56 -37.50
CA THR A 243 29.74 -69.17 -38.75
C THR A 243 31.06 -69.92 -38.95
N ARG A 244 31.86 -70.10 -37.88
CA ARG A 244 33.09 -70.91 -37.91
C ARG A 244 32.80 -72.39 -38.18
N LEU A 245 31.79 -72.96 -37.52
CA LEU A 245 31.36 -74.35 -37.73
C LEU A 245 30.92 -74.60 -39.17
N PHE A 246 30.08 -73.72 -39.74
CA PHE A 246 29.67 -73.78 -41.14
C PHE A 246 30.87 -73.64 -42.10
N GLY A 247 31.84 -72.78 -41.77
CA GLY A 247 33.10 -72.70 -42.52
C GLY A 247 33.86 -74.03 -42.52
N GLY A 248 33.96 -74.69 -41.36
CA GLY A 248 34.55 -76.02 -41.22
C GLY A 248 33.80 -77.08 -42.05
N LEU A 249 32.47 -77.09 -41.97
CA LEU A 249 31.62 -78.02 -42.74
C LEU A 249 31.74 -77.81 -44.25
N ARG A 250 31.84 -76.56 -44.71
CA ARG A 250 32.07 -76.25 -46.13
C ARG A 250 33.43 -76.79 -46.58
N ALA A 251 34.47 -76.65 -45.76
CA ALA A 251 35.80 -77.16 -46.07
C ALA A 251 35.83 -78.69 -46.13
N THR A 252 35.16 -79.38 -45.20
CA THR A 252 35.03 -80.84 -45.24
C THR A 252 34.22 -81.31 -46.45
N SER A 253 33.10 -80.65 -46.76
CA SER A 253 32.29 -80.92 -47.96
C SER A 253 33.12 -80.79 -49.24
N SER A 254 33.96 -79.75 -49.36
CA SER A 254 34.87 -79.58 -50.50
C SER A 254 35.87 -80.73 -50.62
N LYS A 255 36.50 -81.15 -49.50
CA LYS A 255 37.41 -82.31 -49.48
C LYS A 255 36.70 -83.61 -49.86
N THR A 256 35.48 -83.83 -49.36
CA THR A 256 34.67 -84.99 -49.74
C THR A 256 34.34 -84.97 -51.24
N SER A 257 34.02 -83.80 -51.81
CA SER A 257 33.80 -83.66 -53.25
C SER A 257 35.05 -83.99 -54.07
N GLU A 258 36.23 -83.56 -53.64
CA GLU A 258 37.51 -83.93 -54.27
C GLU A 258 37.79 -85.44 -54.19
N LEU A 259 37.54 -86.05 -53.02
CA LEU A 259 37.65 -87.51 -52.86
C LEU A 259 36.69 -88.26 -53.78
N VAL A 260 35.44 -87.81 -53.89
CA VAL A 260 34.45 -88.39 -54.81
C VAL A 260 34.92 -88.26 -56.25
N LYS A 261 35.47 -87.11 -56.67
CA LYS A 261 36.05 -86.96 -58.01
C LYS A 261 37.24 -87.89 -58.26
N SER A 262 38.09 -88.10 -57.26
CA SER A 262 39.20 -89.05 -57.32
C SER A 262 38.70 -90.49 -57.49
N ILE A 263 37.70 -90.89 -56.71
CA ILE A 263 37.04 -92.21 -56.84
C ILE A 263 36.35 -92.34 -58.20
N GLN A 264 35.67 -91.31 -58.68
CA GLN A 264 35.05 -91.32 -60.01
C GLN A 264 36.10 -91.48 -61.12
N GLY A 265 37.28 -90.86 -60.97
CA GLY A 265 38.41 -91.05 -61.86
C GLY A 265 38.96 -92.48 -61.85
N SER A 266 39.08 -93.10 -60.67
CA SER A 266 39.54 -94.50 -60.54
C SER A 266 38.51 -95.51 -61.05
N VAL A 267 37.23 -95.28 -60.77
CA VAL A 267 36.11 -96.07 -61.33
C VAL A 267 36.06 -95.91 -62.84
N GLY A 268 36.28 -94.71 -63.37
CA GLY A 268 36.37 -94.49 -64.82
C GLY A 268 37.53 -95.24 -65.47
N ALA A 269 38.67 -95.37 -64.78
CA ALA A 269 39.79 -96.21 -65.24
C ALA A 269 39.43 -97.71 -65.20
N ALA A 270 38.79 -98.17 -64.11
CA ALA A 270 38.32 -99.55 -63.98
C ALA A 270 37.24 -99.90 -65.02
N ALA A 271 36.33 -98.99 -65.34
CA ALA A 271 35.31 -99.17 -66.36
C ALA A 271 35.89 -99.32 -67.77
N ARG A 272 36.99 -98.62 -68.10
CA ARG A 272 37.71 -98.82 -69.37
C ARG A 272 38.38 -100.20 -69.44
N GLN A 273 38.87 -100.71 -68.32
CA GLN A 273 39.43 -102.06 -68.19
C GLN A 273 38.34 -103.13 -68.33
N VAL A 274 37.13 -102.87 -67.82
CA VAL A 274 35.93 -103.71 -68.05
C VAL A 274 35.47 -103.61 -69.52
N GLY A 275 35.57 -102.45 -70.16
CA GLY A 275 35.28 -102.26 -71.59
C GLY A 275 36.20 -103.08 -72.49
N GLN A 276 37.49 -103.20 -72.16
CA GLN A 276 38.43 -104.08 -72.86
C GLN A 276 38.09 -105.56 -72.67
N ASN A 277 37.55 -105.94 -71.51
CA ASN A 277 37.01 -107.29 -71.29
C ASN A 277 35.66 -107.50 -72.01
N SER A 278 34.90 -106.42 -72.27
CA SER A 278 33.58 -106.44 -72.91
C SER A 278 33.62 -106.69 -74.42
N GLU A 279 34.73 -106.42 -75.11
CA GLU A 279 34.90 -106.82 -76.53
C GLU A 279 34.89 -108.36 -76.69
N SER A 280 35.19 -109.12 -75.64
CA SER A 280 35.11 -110.59 -75.64
C SER A 280 33.70 -111.14 -75.31
N MET A 281 32.80 -110.28 -74.80
CA MET A 281 31.42 -110.63 -74.43
C MET A 281 30.38 -110.36 -75.53
N HIS A 282 30.83 -110.01 -76.75
CA HIS A 282 29.94 -109.81 -77.91
C HIS A 282 29.23 -111.10 -78.36
N ASP A 283 29.76 -112.28 -78.00
CA ASP A 283 29.08 -113.57 -78.23
C ASP A 283 27.98 -113.90 -77.21
N LEU A 284 27.90 -113.19 -76.07
CA LEU A 284 26.90 -113.48 -75.02
C LEU A 284 25.58 -112.70 -75.19
N VAL A 285 25.54 -111.77 -76.15
CA VAL A 285 24.38 -110.89 -76.40
C VAL A 285 23.21 -111.63 -77.08
N LEU A 286 23.37 -112.90 -77.45
CA LEU A 286 22.24 -113.77 -77.82
C LEU A 286 21.41 -114.25 -76.63
N GLN A 287 21.79 -113.97 -75.38
CA GLN A 287 20.96 -114.25 -74.18
C GLN A 287 20.17 -113.01 -73.73
N VAL A 288 19.42 -112.47 -74.68
CA VAL A 288 18.57 -111.27 -74.59
C VAL A 288 17.42 -111.34 -73.58
N MET A 289 17.11 -112.46 -72.93
CA MET A 289 15.81 -112.60 -72.23
C MET A 289 15.82 -112.24 -70.73
N GLY A 290 16.58 -111.21 -70.34
CA GLY A 290 16.64 -110.65 -68.98
C GLY A 290 15.99 -109.26 -68.85
N LEU A 291 15.37 -108.75 -69.93
CA LEU A 291 14.64 -107.49 -69.97
C LEU A 291 13.20 -107.63 -69.44
N GLN A 292 13.04 -108.31 -68.30
CA GLN A 292 11.78 -108.40 -67.54
C GLN A 292 11.83 -107.56 -66.24
N LEU A 293 13.02 -107.07 -65.85
CA LEU A 293 13.25 -106.17 -64.70
C LEU A 293 13.05 -104.68 -65.01
N GLN A 294 12.74 -104.32 -66.26
CA GLN A 294 12.51 -102.92 -66.63
C GLN A 294 11.10 -102.42 -66.34
N LEU A 295 10.16 -103.31 -65.96
CA LEU A 295 8.81 -102.90 -65.55
C LEU A 295 8.74 -102.49 -64.06
N ASP A 296 9.63 -102.99 -63.19
CA ASP A 296 9.73 -102.52 -61.79
C ASP A 296 10.31 -101.10 -61.69
N ASN A 297 11.10 -100.68 -62.68
CA ASN A 297 11.73 -99.36 -62.74
C ASN A 297 10.72 -98.22 -63.05
N ILE A 298 9.57 -98.52 -63.67
CA ILE A 298 8.52 -97.54 -63.93
C ILE A 298 7.65 -97.31 -62.68
N SER A 299 7.49 -98.34 -61.84
CA SER A 299 6.79 -98.23 -60.54
C SER A 299 7.58 -97.39 -59.54
N SER A 300 8.90 -97.61 -59.44
CA SER A 300 9.79 -96.81 -58.59
C SER A 300 9.82 -95.33 -58.99
N PHE A 301 9.75 -95.02 -60.28
CA PHE A 301 9.74 -93.64 -60.76
C PHE A 301 8.41 -92.92 -60.46
N LEU A 302 7.30 -93.68 -60.38
CA LEU A 302 6.00 -93.16 -59.97
C LEU A 302 5.93 -92.91 -58.46
N ASP A 303 6.50 -93.81 -57.64
CA ASP A 303 6.62 -93.64 -56.19
C ASP A 303 7.54 -92.44 -55.84
N ASP A 304 8.69 -92.31 -56.52
CA ASP A 304 9.58 -91.14 -56.38
C ASP A 304 8.87 -89.83 -56.78
N HIS A 305 7.98 -89.87 -57.77
CA HIS A 305 7.22 -88.69 -58.20
C HIS A 305 6.12 -88.31 -57.19
N GLU A 306 5.49 -89.30 -56.56
CA GLU A 306 4.51 -89.08 -55.49
C GLU A 306 5.15 -88.52 -54.22
N GLU A 307 6.32 -89.03 -53.83
CA GLU A 307 7.08 -88.50 -52.69
C GLU A 307 7.51 -87.05 -52.94
N ASN A 308 8.00 -86.73 -54.14
CA ASN A 308 8.40 -85.38 -54.51
C ASN A 308 7.20 -84.40 -54.57
N MET A 309 6.03 -84.86 -55.03
CA MET A 309 4.79 -84.08 -54.99
C MET A 309 4.28 -83.83 -53.57
N ASN A 310 4.46 -84.80 -52.66
CA ASN A 310 4.09 -84.64 -51.26
C ASN A 310 5.05 -83.71 -50.50
N ASP A 311 6.35 -83.77 -50.79
CA ASP A 311 7.35 -82.84 -50.25
C ASP A 311 7.10 -81.41 -50.72
N LEU A 312 6.77 -81.22 -52.00
CA LEU A 312 6.37 -79.91 -52.53
C LEU A 312 5.10 -79.37 -51.84
N ARG A 313 4.10 -80.21 -51.57
CA ARG A 313 2.90 -79.81 -50.82
C ARG A 313 3.21 -79.46 -49.37
N TYR A 314 4.11 -80.21 -48.73
CA TYR A 314 4.55 -79.93 -47.37
C TYR A 314 5.26 -78.57 -47.29
N HIS A 315 6.22 -78.33 -48.19
CA HIS A 315 6.91 -77.04 -48.27
C HIS A 315 5.99 -75.87 -48.60
N ASN A 316 5.01 -76.05 -49.48
CA ASN A 316 4.02 -75.01 -49.78
C ASN A 316 3.17 -74.66 -48.55
N ARG A 317 2.66 -75.65 -47.81
CA ARG A 317 1.91 -75.39 -46.56
C ARG A 317 2.79 -74.78 -45.47
N TYR A 318 4.02 -75.26 -45.31
CA TYR A 318 4.97 -74.74 -44.33
C TYR A 318 5.29 -73.26 -44.60
N THR A 319 5.55 -72.91 -45.87
CA THR A 319 5.80 -71.52 -46.25
C THR A 319 4.56 -70.65 -46.05
N GLN A 320 3.37 -71.10 -46.48
CA GLN A 320 2.11 -70.38 -46.26
C GLN A 320 1.86 -70.07 -44.77
N ASN A 321 1.93 -71.08 -43.91
CA ASN A 321 1.73 -70.91 -42.46
C ASN A 321 2.76 -69.95 -41.86
N ARG A 322 4.03 -70.06 -42.27
CA ARG A 322 5.09 -69.19 -41.77
C ARG A 322 4.97 -67.74 -42.25
N THR A 323 4.43 -67.51 -43.45
CA THR A 323 4.04 -66.15 -43.89
C THR A 323 2.88 -65.61 -43.06
N ALA A 324 1.85 -66.42 -42.81
CA ALA A 324 0.68 -66.00 -42.02
C ALA A 324 1.09 -65.59 -40.59
N GLU A 325 1.90 -66.40 -39.91
CA GLU A 325 2.43 -66.11 -38.56
C GLU A 325 3.23 -64.80 -38.52
N ARG A 326 4.02 -64.52 -39.56
CA ARG A 326 4.77 -63.26 -39.68
C ARG A 326 3.86 -62.06 -39.89
N PHE A 327 2.79 -62.21 -40.67
CA PHE A 327 1.81 -61.14 -40.86
C PHE A 327 1.03 -60.86 -39.57
N GLU A 328 0.63 -61.89 -38.83
CA GLU A 328 -0.03 -61.75 -37.53
C GLU A 328 0.89 -61.03 -36.51
N THR A 329 2.17 -61.39 -36.50
CA THR A 329 3.16 -60.69 -35.65
C THR A 329 3.33 -59.22 -36.07
N LEU A 330 3.32 -58.93 -37.38
CA LEU A 330 3.43 -57.57 -37.90
C LEU A 330 2.18 -56.74 -37.56
N GLU A 331 0.99 -57.34 -37.64
CA GLU A 331 -0.28 -56.72 -37.25
C GLU A 331 -0.33 -56.43 -35.75
N GLY A 332 0.15 -57.35 -34.91
CA GLY A 332 0.32 -57.11 -33.47
C GLY A 332 1.26 -55.94 -33.16
N ARG A 333 2.34 -55.78 -33.94
CA ARG A 333 3.23 -54.62 -33.82
C ARG A 333 2.58 -53.32 -34.32
N MET A 334 1.82 -53.39 -35.41
CA MET A 334 1.13 -52.23 -35.98
C MET A 334 0.08 -51.68 -35.00
N THR A 335 -0.70 -52.56 -34.39
CA THR A 335 -1.68 -52.20 -33.34
C THR A 335 -1.01 -51.64 -32.09
N SER A 336 0.13 -52.20 -31.67
CA SER A 336 0.94 -51.64 -30.58
C SER A 336 1.39 -50.21 -30.89
N HIS A 337 1.90 -49.96 -32.10
CA HIS A 337 2.30 -48.62 -32.51
C HIS A 337 1.10 -47.66 -32.66
N GLU A 338 -0.06 -48.15 -33.08
CA GLU A 338 -1.29 -47.33 -33.14
C GLU A 338 -1.71 -46.86 -31.74
N ILE A 339 -1.62 -47.73 -30.73
CA ILE A 339 -1.87 -47.37 -29.34
C ILE A 339 -0.83 -46.35 -28.86
N GLU A 340 0.46 -46.57 -29.13
CA GLU A 340 1.53 -45.62 -28.78
C GLU A 340 1.28 -44.24 -29.41
N ILE A 341 0.97 -44.18 -30.70
CA ILE A 341 0.66 -42.92 -31.41
C ILE A 341 -0.56 -42.23 -30.77
N SER A 342 -1.59 -42.99 -30.41
CA SER A 342 -2.78 -42.46 -29.75
C SER A 342 -2.45 -41.86 -28.38
N THR A 343 -1.58 -42.50 -27.59
CA THR A 343 -1.12 -41.96 -26.31
C THR A 343 -0.27 -40.70 -26.47
N ILE A 344 0.59 -40.66 -27.50
CA ILE A 344 1.37 -39.45 -27.84
C ILE A 344 0.43 -38.31 -28.19
N PHE A 345 -0.60 -38.56 -28.99
CA PHE A 345 -1.59 -37.56 -29.37
C PHE A 345 -2.36 -37.01 -28.15
N ALA A 346 -2.76 -37.89 -27.23
CA ALA A 346 -3.40 -37.47 -25.98
C ALA A 346 -2.48 -36.57 -25.13
N ASN A 347 -1.19 -36.90 -25.04
CA ASN A 347 -0.20 -36.09 -24.33
C ASN A 347 0.04 -34.73 -25.01
N ILE A 348 0.09 -34.69 -26.33
CA ILE A 348 0.17 -33.44 -27.11
C ILE A 348 -1.06 -32.57 -26.84
N ASN A 349 -2.26 -33.16 -26.83
CA ASN A 349 -3.48 -32.40 -26.57
C ASN A 349 -3.56 -31.88 -25.12
N ALA A 350 -3.06 -32.65 -24.15
CA ALA A 350 -2.97 -32.20 -22.75
C ALA A 350 -1.97 -31.05 -22.59
N THR A 351 -0.82 -31.11 -23.28
CA THR A 351 0.17 -30.02 -23.28
C THR A 351 -0.36 -28.78 -23.98
N ASP A 352 -1.09 -28.90 -25.09
CA ASP A 352 -1.77 -27.78 -25.76
C ASP A 352 -2.75 -27.07 -24.81
N SER A 353 -3.60 -27.82 -24.11
CA SER A 353 -4.51 -27.29 -23.09
C SER A 353 -3.77 -26.54 -21.97
N HIS A 354 -2.64 -27.10 -21.50
CA HIS A 354 -1.81 -26.44 -20.50
C HIS A 354 -1.21 -25.13 -21.00
N VAL A 355 -0.67 -25.11 -22.22
CA VAL A 355 -0.12 -23.90 -22.84
C VAL A 355 -1.21 -22.84 -23.02
N HIS A 356 -2.41 -23.25 -23.44
CA HIS A 356 -3.54 -22.33 -23.60
C HIS A 356 -3.97 -21.70 -22.26
N SER A 357 -3.96 -22.48 -21.18
CA SER A 357 -4.21 -21.98 -19.83
C SER A 357 -3.14 -20.98 -19.37
N MET A 358 -1.86 -21.27 -19.63
CA MET A 358 -0.75 -20.34 -19.33
C MET A 358 -0.87 -19.04 -20.13
N LEU A 359 -1.26 -19.10 -21.40
CA LEU A 359 -1.49 -17.92 -22.23
C LEU A 359 -2.61 -17.04 -21.67
N ARG A 360 -3.74 -17.64 -21.24
CA ARG A 360 -4.80 -16.88 -20.56
C ARG A 360 -4.32 -16.21 -19.29
N TYR A 361 -3.58 -16.93 -18.46
CA TYR A 361 -3.03 -16.36 -17.23
C TYR A 361 -2.10 -15.17 -17.52
N LEU A 362 -1.25 -15.27 -18.54
CA LEU A 362 -0.40 -14.16 -18.96
C LEU A 362 -1.21 -12.95 -19.44
N ASP A 363 -2.32 -13.17 -20.14
CA ASP A 363 -3.21 -12.09 -20.56
C ASP A 363 -3.92 -11.42 -19.37
N ASP A 364 -4.35 -12.19 -18.37
CA ASP A 364 -4.97 -11.65 -17.14
C ASP A 364 -3.96 -10.82 -16.33
N VAL A 365 -2.71 -11.29 -16.22
CA VAL A 365 -1.61 -10.54 -15.59
C VAL A 365 -1.32 -9.27 -16.39
N ARG A 366 -1.25 -9.34 -17.72
CA ARG A 366 -1.04 -8.17 -18.58
C ARG A 366 -2.12 -7.12 -18.39
N LEU A 367 -3.39 -7.54 -18.35
CA LEU A 367 -4.52 -6.63 -18.15
C LEU A 367 -4.49 -6.00 -16.74
N SER A 368 -4.20 -6.81 -15.72
CA SER A 368 -4.09 -6.34 -14.33
C SER A 368 -2.95 -5.34 -14.16
N CYS A 369 -1.77 -5.62 -14.75
CA CYS A 369 -0.63 -4.71 -14.71
C CYS A 369 -0.92 -3.40 -15.46
N THR A 370 -1.52 -3.46 -16.65
CA THR A 370 -1.84 -2.24 -17.42
C THR A 370 -2.85 -1.35 -16.70
N LEU A 371 -3.86 -1.94 -16.07
CA LEU A 371 -4.80 -1.19 -15.22
C LEU A 371 -4.09 -0.59 -14.00
N GLY A 372 -3.29 -1.37 -13.27
CA GLY A 372 -2.54 -0.89 -12.11
C GLY A 372 -1.55 0.22 -12.43
N PHE A 373 -0.86 0.16 -13.58
CA PHE A 373 -0.01 1.25 -14.04
C PHE A 373 -0.80 2.52 -14.33
N HIS A 374 -2.00 2.39 -14.91
CA HIS A 374 -2.86 3.54 -15.17
C HIS A 374 -3.31 4.21 -13.87
N THR A 375 -3.76 3.43 -12.88
CA THR A 375 -4.18 3.96 -11.57
C THR A 375 -3.02 4.63 -10.84
N HIS A 376 -1.83 4.03 -10.84
CA HIS A 376 -0.66 4.66 -10.23
C HIS A 376 -0.21 5.93 -10.96
N ALA A 377 -0.35 5.99 -12.29
CA ALA A 377 -0.07 7.20 -13.06
C ALA A 377 -1.05 8.33 -12.69
N GLU A 378 -2.34 8.02 -12.49
CA GLU A 378 -3.33 8.98 -11.99
C GLU A 378 -3.00 9.44 -10.56
N GLU A 379 -2.65 8.53 -9.65
CA GLU A 379 -2.24 8.87 -8.28
C GLU A 379 -1.02 9.80 -8.27
N LEU A 380 0.00 9.50 -9.08
CA LEU A 380 1.18 10.36 -9.25
C LEU A 380 0.81 11.74 -9.80
N TYR A 381 -0.14 11.81 -10.74
CA TYR A 381 -0.64 13.07 -11.27
C TYR A 381 -1.31 13.92 -10.17
N TYR A 382 -2.17 13.32 -9.34
CA TYR A 382 -2.81 14.02 -8.22
C TYR A 382 -1.82 14.40 -7.10
N LEU A 383 -0.83 13.55 -6.84
CA LEU A 383 0.24 13.83 -5.88
C LEU A 383 1.07 15.04 -6.33
N ASN A 384 1.46 15.07 -7.62
CA ASN A 384 2.19 16.20 -8.18
C ASN A 384 1.39 17.51 -8.12
N LYS A 385 0.07 17.44 -8.36
CA LYS A 385 -0.83 18.59 -8.21
C LYS A 385 -0.89 19.08 -6.76
N SER A 386 -0.99 18.16 -5.81
CA SER A 386 -0.97 18.48 -4.38
C SER A 386 0.36 19.09 -3.95
N LEU A 387 1.47 18.54 -4.44
CA LEU A 387 2.82 19.05 -4.19
C LEU A 387 2.98 20.48 -4.72
N SER A 388 2.51 20.75 -5.94
CA SER A 388 2.50 22.10 -6.52
C SER A 388 1.71 23.09 -5.66
N LEU A 389 0.59 22.65 -5.07
CA LEU A 389 -0.24 23.49 -4.22
C LEU A 389 0.46 23.78 -2.88
N VAL A 390 1.08 22.77 -2.27
CA VAL A 390 1.93 22.92 -1.07
C VAL A 390 3.13 23.83 -1.34
N GLN A 391 3.74 23.74 -2.51
CA GLN A 391 4.85 24.59 -2.90
C GLN A 391 4.41 26.06 -2.99
N GLY A 392 3.25 26.31 -3.63
CA GLY A 392 2.66 27.64 -3.69
C GLY A 392 2.31 28.23 -2.31
N THR A 393 1.75 27.43 -1.40
CA THR A 393 1.48 27.90 -0.02
C THR A 393 2.76 28.15 0.77
N THR A 394 3.79 27.32 0.56
CA THR A 394 5.11 27.51 1.18
C THR A 394 5.77 28.80 0.72
N ASP A 395 5.67 29.13 -0.57
CA ASP A 395 6.21 30.38 -1.12
C ASP A 395 5.49 31.60 -0.52
N LEU A 396 4.16 31.53 -0.39
CA LEU A 396 3.34 32.58 0.21
C LEU A 396 3.67 32.75 1.71
N LEU A 397 3.89 31.65 2.43
CA LEU A 397 4.34 31.68 3.82
C LEU A 397 5.73 32.34 3.95
N ARG A 398 6.65 32.02 3.03
CA ARG A 398 8.00 32.61 3.00
C ARG A 398 7.95 34.11 2.75
N GLU A 399 7.08 34.57 1.84
CA GLU A 399 6.86 35.99 1.60
C GLU A 399 6.32 36.68 2.86
N ARG A 400 5.30 36.11 3.52
CA ARG A 400 4.75 36.65 4.78
C ARG A 400 5.79 36.70 5.89
N TYR A 401 6.60 35.67 6.03
CA TYR A 401 7.69 35.64 7.01
C TYR A 401 8.74 36.73 6.74
N SER A 402 9.12 36.93 5.48
CA SER A 402 10.08 37.97 5.10
C SER A 402 9.57 39.38 5.46
N LEU A 403 8.27 39.63 5.27
CA LEU A 403 7.62 40.91 5.57
C LEU A 403 7.52 41.15 7.08
N LEU A 404 7.22 40.09 7.84
CA LEU A 404 7.21 40.14 9.31
C LEU A 404 8.62 40.39 9.86
N SER A 405 9.64 39.71 9.32
CA SER A 405 11.04 39.91 9.70
C SER A 405 11.49 41.35 9.45
N ALA A 406 11.15 41.92 8.30
CA ALA A 406 11.48 43.31 7.98
C ALA A 406 10.81 44.32 8.93
N ARG A 407 9.55 44.06 9.34
CA ARG A 407 8.87 44.87 10.36
C ARG A 407 9.55 44.77 11.72
N LEU A 408 9.89 43.56 12.14
CA LEU A 408 10.59 43.33 13.40
C LEU A 408 11.94 44.06 13.42
N ASP A 409 12.72 43.97 12.33
CA ASP A 409 13.98 44.70 12.21
C ASP A 409 13.80 46.22 12.29
N PHE A 410 12.73 46.75 11.70
CA PHE A 410 12.39 48.17 11.80
C PHE A 410 12.03 48.58 13.23
N ASP A 411 11.21 47.78 13.92
CA ASP A 411 10.81 48.04 15.31
C ASP A 411 12.00 47.92 16.27
N ILE A 412 12.89 46.96 16.07
CA ILE A 412 14.15 46.83 16.82
C ILE A 412 15.02 48.08 16.63
N ARG A 413 15.14 48.60 15.40
CA ARG A 413 15.87 49.86 15.15
C ARG A 413 15.24 51.05 15.85
N ASN A 414 13.91 51.18 15.82
CA ASN A 414 13.21 52.24 16.53
C ASN A 414 13.43 52.14 18.04
N LEU A 415 13.33 50.94 18.61
CA LEU A 415 13.59 50.72 20.02
C LEU A 415 15.04 51.05 20.39
N SER A 416 15.99 50.66 19.55
CA SER A 416 17.41 51.01 19.72
C SER A 416 17.62 52.54 19.70
N MET A 417 16.90 53.25 18.83
CA MET A 417 16.97 54.71 18.77
C MET A 417 16.38 55.35 20.04
N VAL A 418 15.22 54.88 20.50
CA VAL A 418 14.61 55.34 21.77
C VAL A 418 15.52 55.03 22.96
N MET A 419 16.17 53.88 23.00
CA MET A 419 17.15 53.54 24.04
C MET A 419 18.33 54.51 24.07
N GLU A 420 18.86 54.89 22.90
CA GLU A 420 19.98 55.84 22.86
C GLU A 420 19.54 57.26 23.26
N GLU A 421 18.33 57.69 22.87
CA GLU A 421 17.74 58.95 23.35
C GLU A 421 17.53 58.94 24.87
N MET A 422 17.00 57.84 25.42
CA MET A 422 16.81 57.68 26.87
C MET A 422 18.14 57.73 27.62
N LYS A 423 19.20 57.13 27.05
CA LYS A 423 20.55 57.18 27.62
C LYS A 423 21.12 58.59 27.61
N VAL A 424 20.86 59.39 26.57
CA VAL A 424 21.23 60.81 26.53
C VAL A 424 20.48 61.60 27.61
N VAL A 425 19.20 61.32 27.82
CA VAL A 425 18.39 61.93 28.89
C VAL A 425 18.93 61.54 30.27
N ASP A 426 19.29 60.28 30.48
CA ASP A 426 19.80 59.76 31.75
C ASP A 426 21.17 60.38 32.11
N ILE A 427 22.07 60.52 31.13
CA ILE A 427 23.33 61.27 31.30
C ILE A 427 23.05 62.71 31.73
N ARG A 428 22.08 63.37 31.10
CA ARG A 428 21.72 64.77 31.39
C ARG A 428 21.11 64.93 32.79
N HIS A 429 20.24 64.01 33.20
CA HIS A 429 19.73 63.94 34.57
C HIS A 429 20.86 63.67 35.58
N GLY A 430 21.80 62.78 35.26
CA GLY A 430 22.98 62.51 36.10
C GLY A 430 23.88 63.73 36.30
N GLU A 431 24.09 64.53 35.24
CA GLU A 431 24.81 65.81 35.32
C GLU A 431 24.06 66.87 36.15
N MET A 432 22.73 66.95 35.99
CA MET A 432 21.90 67.86 36.78
C MET A 432 21.86 67.48 38.26
N LEU A 433 21.82 66.19 38.58
CA LEU A 433 21.91 65.67 39.94
C LEU A 433 23.29 65.94 40.57
N LYS A 434 24.38 65.87 39.80
CA LYS A 434 25.72 66.30 40.24
C LYS A 434 25.78 67.79 40.57
N ASN A 435 25.11 68.64 39.80
CA ASN A 435 25.05 70.08 40.08
C ASN A 435 24.21 70.41 41.32
N ILE A 436 23.16 69.62 41.61
CA ILE A 436 22.31 69.79 42.81
C ILE A 436 22.99 69.23 44.08
N THR A 437 23.90 68.28 43.96
CA THR A 437 24.59 67.67 45.12
C THR A 437 25.76 68.48 45.67
N ILE A 438 26.16 69.61 45.08
CA ILE A 438 27.19 70.50 45.63
C ILE A 438 26.66 71.34 46.83
N LEU A 439 25.35 71.31 47.13
CA LEU A 439 24.76 72.02 48.27
C LEU A 439 23.83 71.14 49.13
N ARG A 440 24.29 69.98 49.64
CA ARG A 440 23.70 69.40 50.87
C ARG A 440 24.50 68.27 51.53
N GLY A 441 24.98 68.54 52.75
CA GLY A 441 24.84 67.66 53.92
C GLY A 441 25.78 66.45 54.09
N VAL A 442 26.40 66.37 55.27
CA VAL A 442 27.27 65.30 55.79
C VAL A 442 26.65 63.89 55.64
N PRO A 443 27.42 62.83 55.34
CA PRO A 443 26.92 61.46 55.20
C PRO A 443 26.22 60.95 56.46
N GLY A 444 25.01 60.42 56.30
CA GLY A 444 24.31 59.68 57.35
C GLY A 444 24.99 58.33 57.64
N LEU A 445 24.99 57.93 58.92
CA LEU A 445 25.55 56.66 59.40
C LEU A 445 24.95 55.43 58.68
N PRO A 446 25.72 54.36 58.43
CA PRO A 446 25.25 53.17 57.74
C PRO A 446 24.11 52.47 58.50
N GLY A 447 23.03 52.13 57.78
CA GLY A 447 21.95 51.30 58.31
C GLY A 447 22.42 49.86 58.61
N PRO A 448 21.80 49.17 59.59
CA PRO A 448 22.20 47.82 59.99
C PRO A 448 22.01 46.82 58.84
N ARG A 449 22.92 45.85 58.78
CA ARG A 449 22.99 44.80 57.77
C ARG A 449 21.72 43.94 57.80
N GLY A 450 21.00 43.88 56.68
CA GLY A 450 19.82 43.03 56.53
C GLY A 450 20.15 41.55 56.73
N LEU A 451 19.27 40.82 57.42
CA LEU A 451 19.38 39.38 57.67
C LEU A 451 19.37 38.60 56.34
N LYS A 452 20.22 37.58 56.27
CA LYS A 452 20.37 36.67 55.12
C LYS A 452 19.06 35.89 54.95
N GLY A 453 18.45 35.98 53.77
CA GLY A 453 17.24 35.20 53.45
C GLY A 453 17.51 33.70 53.52
N ASP A 454 16.59 32.96 54.12
CA ASP A 454 16.65 31.51 54.27
C ASP A 454 16.62 30.81 52.91
N MET A 455 17.37 29.71 52.83
CA MET A 455 17.49 28.85 51.66
C MET A 455 16.15 28.14 51.40
N GLY A 456 15.62 28.25 50.18
CA GLY A 456 14.37 27.58 49.79
C GLY A 456 14.46 26.06 49.98
N VAL A 457 13.40 25.48 50.57
CA VAL A 457 13.31 24.05 50.88
C VAL A 457 13.17 23.24 49.58
N LYS A 458 13.96 22.17 49.46
CA LYS A 458 13.92 21.22 48.34
C LYS A 458 12.59 20.47 48.36
N GLY A 459 11.85 20.47 47.25
CA GLY A 459 10.58 19.74 47.13
C GLY A 459 10.73 18.23 47.31
N PRO A 460 9.72 17.52 47.85
CA PRO A 460 9.79 16.08 48.08
C PRO A 460 9.79 15.29 46.75
N PRO A 461 10.40 14.09 46.71
CA PRO A 461 10.32 13.20 45.55
C PRO A 461 8.88 12.73 45.30
N GLY A 462 8.49 12.64 44.02
CA GLY A 462 7.18 12.11 43.63
C GLY A 462 7.02 10.63 44.00
N SER A 463 5.83 10.27 44.47
CA SER A 463 5.44 8.91 44.84
C SER A 463 5.38 7.97 43.63
N GLU A 464 5.85 6.75 43.83
CA GLU A 464 5.81 5.62 42.89
C GLU A 464 4.35 5.26 42.54
N GLY A 465 4.06 5.09 41.25
CA GLY A 465 2.71 4.76 40.77
C GLY A 465 2.36 3.30 41.02
N GLU A 466 1.16 3.03 41.54
CA GLU A 466 0.65 1.67 41.75
C GLU A 466 0.48 0.90 40.43
N LYS A 467 0.75 -0.41 40.50
CA LYS A 467 0.66 -1.38 39.41
C LYS A 467 -0.82 -1.67 39.10
N GLY A 468 -1.24 -1.46 37.86
CA GLY A 468 -2.61 -1.77 37.42
C GLY A 468 -2.93 -3.27 37.41
N ASP A 469 -4.13 -3.62 37.87
CA ASP A 469 -4.67 -4.98 37.92
C ASP A 469 -4.93 -5.59 36.52
N VAL A 470 -4.85 -6.92 36.45
CA VAL A 470 -5.04 -7.74 35.25
C VAL A 470 -6.53 -7.80 34.85
N GLY A 471 -6.84 -7.41 33.62
CA GLY A 471 -8.18 -7.51 33.04
C GLY A 471 -8.63 -8.95 32.74
N SER A 472 -9.93 -9.23 32.92
CA SER A 472 -10.56 -10.53 32.73
C SER A 472 -10.74 -10.95 31.25
N LEU A 473 -10.79 -12.27 31.04
CA LEU A 473 -10.86 -12.95 29.75
C LEU A 473 -12.22 -12.73 29.04
N GLY A 474 -12.18 -12.27 27.78
CA GLY A 474 -13.38 -12.06 26.94
C GLY A 474 -13.94 -13.35 26.33
N SER A 475 -15.26 -13.39 26.14
CA SER A 475 -16.03 -14.53 25.59
C SER A 475 -15.85 -14.73 24.06
N PRO A 476 -16.07 -15.95 23.53
CA PRO A 476 -15.86 -16.26 22.11
C PRO A 476 -16.88 -15.55 21.19
N GLY A 477 -16.40 -15.02 20.06
CA GLY A 477 -17.21 -14.32 19.06
C GLY A 477 -17.96 -15.26 18.10
N PRO A 478 -19.03 -14.76 17.43
CA PRO A 478 -19.90 -15.55 16.56
C PRO A 478 -19.27 -15.88 15.19
N GLN A 479 -19.83 -16.90 14.53
CA GLN A 479 -19.38 -17.46 13.25
C GLN A 479 -19.47 -16.44 12.09
N GLY A 480 -18.40 -16.34 11.29
CA GLY A 480 -18.25 -15.36 10.21
C GLY A 480 -18.99 -15.70 8.90
N PRO A 481 -19.29 -14.67 8.06
CA PRO A 481 -19.99 -14.83 6.79
C PRO A 481 -19.11 -15.40 5.65
N PRO A 482 -19.70 -15.85 4.53
CA PRO A 482 -18.99 -16.48 3.40
C PRO A 482 -18.00 -15.53 2.70
N GLY A 483 -16.85 -16.06 2.29
CA GLY A 483 -15.72 -15.28 1.74
C GLY A 483 -15.93 -14.70 0.34
N SER A 484 -15.32 -13.53 0.10
CA SER A 484 -15.29 -12.82 -1.17
C SER A 484 -14.14 -13.28 -2.10
N PRO A 485 -14.26 -13.08 -3.44
CA PRO A 485 -13.26 -13.52 -4.43
C PRO A 485 -11.87 -12.89 -4.22
N GLY A 486 -10.81 -13.65 -4.54
CA GLY A 486 -9.42 -13.31 -4.22
C GLY A 486 -8.82 -12.14 -5.04
N PRO A 487 -7.79 -11.45 -4.51
CA PRO A 487 -7.17 -10.31 -5.16
C PRO A 487 -6.11 -10.69 -6.21
N PRO A 488 -5.78 -9.79 -7.17
CA PRO A 488 -4.79 -10.02 -8.23
C PRO A 488 -3.34 -10.06 -7.71
N GLY A 489 -2.49 -10.82 -8.39
CA GLY A 489 -1.09 -11.06 -7.99
C GLY A 489 -0.17 -9.83 -8.04
N PRO A 490 0.94 -9.83 -7.27
CA PRO A 490 1.80 -8.66 -7.09
C PRO A 490 2.72 -8.38 -8.29
N GLN A 491 3.06 -7.09 -8.45
CA GLN A 491 3.93 -6.53 -9.49
C GLN A 491 5.41 -6.93 -9.29
N GLY A 492 6.06 -7.37 -10.37
CA GLY A 492 7.46 -7.81 -10.35
C GLY A 492 8.47 -6.71 -10.00
N GLU A 493 9.51 -7.08 -9.25
CA GLU A 493 10.57 -6.17 -8.79
C GLU A 493 11.42 -5.59 -9.93
N ARG A 494 11.85 -4.33 -9.73
CA ARG A 494 12.74 -3.58 -10.63
C ARG A 494 14.15 -4.19 -10.60
N GLY A 495 14.66 -4.56 -11.78
CA GLY A 495 16.01 -5.11 -11.95
C GLY A 495 17.11 -4.22 -11.38
N SER A 496 18.13 -4.85 -10.79
CA SER A 496 19.25 -4.19 -10.13
C SER A 496 20.20 -3.48 -11.12
N LEU A 497 20.82 -2.41 -10.64
CA LEU A 497 21.78 -1.57 -11.36
C LEU A 497 23.01 -2.39 -11.79
N GLY A 498 23.36 -2.34 -13.07
CA GLY A 498 24.52 -3.07 -13.62
C GLY A 498 25.85 -2.66 -12.98
N LEU A 499 26.62 -3.64 -12.51
CA LEU A 499 27.95 -3.44 -11.95
C LEU A 499 28.97 -3.05 -13.04
N LYS A 500 29.86 -2.13 -12.67
CA LYS A 500 30.98 -1.62 -13.49
C LYS A 500 31.97 -2.76 -13.80
N GLY A 501 32.32 -2.92 -15.08
CA GLY A 501 33.19 -4.00 -15.55
C GLY A 501 34.59 -3.99 -14.93
N PHE A 502 35.10 -5.19 -14.61
CA PHE A 502 36.45 -5.40 -14.08
C PHE A 502 37.54 -5.22 -15.15
N PRO A 503 38.77 -4.78 -14.79
CA PRO A 503 39.89 -4.71 -15.71
C PRO A 503 40.27 -6.10 -16.25
N GLY A 504 40.60 -6.18 -17.54
CA GLY A 504 40.95 -7.43 -18.23
C GLY A 504 42.20 -8.10 -17.64
N LEU A 505 42.13 -9.42 -17.44
CA LEU A 505 43.23 -10.26 -16.97
C LEU A 505 44.35 -10.36 -18.03
N LYS A 506 45.59 -10.29 -17.55
CA LYS A 506 46.84 -10.46 -18.30
C LYS A 506 46.90 -11.88 -18.89
N GLY A 507 47.16 -11.98 -20.21
CA GLY A 507 47.16 -13.24 -20.94
C GLY A 507 48.13 -14.29 -20.38
N ALA A 508 47.68 -15.54 -20.32
CA ALA A 508 48.48 -16.67 -19.87
C ALA A 508 49.57 -17.06 -20.89
N LYS A 509 50.71 -17.51 -20.37
CA LYS A 509 51.88 -18.00 -21.11
C LYS A 509 51.48 -19.26 -21.92
N GLY A 510 51.78 -19.27 -23.23
CA GLY A 510 51.40 -20.35 -24.14
C GLY A 510 51.93 -21.72 -23.72
N SER A 511 51.08 -22.74 -23.84
CA SER A 511 51.43 -24.16 -23.65
C SER A 511 52.23 -24.72 -24.82
N PHE A 512 53.13 -25.66 -24.53
CA PHE A 512 53.88 -26.43 -25.54
C PHE A 512 52.93 -27.15 -26.51
N GLY A 513 53.27 -27.11 -27.80
CA GLY A 513 52.47 -27.73 -28.87
C GLY A 513 52.40 -29.25 -28.75
N GLN A 514 51.19 -29.80 -28.91
CA GLN A 514 50.98 -31.24 -29.10
C GLN A 514 51.52 -31.69 -30.47
N SER A 515 52.18 -32.84 -30.49
CA SER A 515 52.59 -33.53 -31.72
C SER A 515 51.40 -33.79 -32.65
N GLY A 516 51.58 -33.51 -33.94
CA GLY A 516 50.54 -33.64 -34.95
C GLY A 516 49.96 -35.05 -35.06
N SER A 517 48.66 -35.12 -35.31
CA SER A 517 47.93 -36.37 -35.56
C SER A 517 48.40 -37.04 -36.85
N ARG A 518 48.54 -38.37 -36.80
CA ARG A 518 48.84 -39.23 -37.95
C ARG A 518 47.70 -39.10 -38.98
N GLY A 519 48.05 -38.85 -40.25
CA GLY A 519 47.08 -38.64 -41.33
C GLY A 519 46.10 -39.81 -41.49
N GLN A 520 44.83 -39.49 -41.79
CA GLN A 520 43.80 -40.48 -42.12
C GLN A 520 44.20 -41.26 -43.38
N GLY A 521 44.03 -42.58 -43.34
CA GLY A 521 44.16 -43.44 -44.51
C GLY A 521 43.07 -43.12 -45.53
N GLY A 522 43.45 -43.06 -46.81
CA GLY A 522 42.51 -42.77 -47.89
C GLY A 522 41.39 -43.82 -48.02
N PRO A 523 40.23 -43.45 -48.61
CA PRO A 523 39.11 -44.35 -48.76
C PRO A 523 39.47 -45.54 -49.66
N LYS A 524 38.92 -46.71 -49.31
CA LYS A 524 39.07 -47.96 -50.06
C LYS A 524 38.31 -47.84 -51.40
N GLY A 525 38.97 -48.16 -52.52
CA GLY A 525 38.37 -48.09 -53.86
C GLY A 525 37.20 -49.05 -54.05
N ASP A 526 36.20 -48.61 -54.81
CA ASP A 526 34.98 -49.37 -55.10
C ASP A 526 35.26 -50.65 -55.91
N PRO A 527 34.52 -51.75 -55.67
CA PRO A 527 34.62 -52.97 -56.49
C PRO A 527 34.20 -52.72 -57.94
N GLY A 528 35.00 -53.21 -58.90
CA GLY A 528 34.67 -53.14 -60.32
C GLY A 528 33.43 -53.98 -60.69
N PRO A 529 32.69 -53.61 -61.74
CA PRO A 529 31.50 -54.34 -62.15
C PRO A 529 31.85 -55.76 -62.68
N PRO A 530 30.94 -56.74 -62.54
CA PRO A 530 31.16 -58.10 -63.05
C PRO A 530 31.32 -58.11 -64.58
N GLY A 531 32.32 -58.85 -65.07
CA GLY A 531 32.50 -59.12 -66.50
C GLY A 531 31.50 -60.16 -67.05
N PRO A 532 31.33 -60.24 -68.39
CA PRO A 532 30.33 -61.08 -69.05
C PRO A 532 30.55 -62.59 -68.87
#